data_AF-A0A239HVH2-F1
#
_entry.id   AF-A0A239HVH2-F1
#
_cell.length_a   1.000
_cell.length_b   1.000
_cell.length_c   1.000
_cell.angle_alpha   90.00
_cell.angle_beta   90.00
_cell.angle_gamma   90.00
#
_symmetry.space_group_name_H-M   'P 1'
#
loop_
_entity.id
_entity.type
_entity.pdbx_description
1 polymer ?
#
loop_
_entity_poly.entity_id
_entity_poly.type
_entity_poly.pdbx_seq_one_letter_code
_entity_poly.pdbx_strand_id
1 'polypeptide(L)'
;MNLPPLLPTRRLSRAGAVALLALLAGTAAQAELRTLPDDDLGRVVGQDGLSLGVTVNVQKTPSITRCPGGCGARVAIQPAGSGNNFLVLDNISGTFSFDEVTVDILSINSGFGGDGAAFNRQVLRVGLKDVNFNGVSMTLAGANKARSTDAGLVQTDLLSARVDGVLHVQGNLNLFQVPAR
;
A
#
# COMPACT_ATOMS: atom_id res chain seq x y z
N MET A 1 21.80 85.65 -34.49
CA MET A 1 20.56 84.88 -34.38
C MET A 1 20.64 83.69 -35.33
N ASN A 2 20.31 82.51 -34.80
CA ASN A 2 19.89 81.26 -35.43
C ASN A 2 20.85 80.32 -36.18
N LEU A 3 20.63 79.05 -35.83
CA LEU A 3 21.35 77.78 -36.01
C LEU A 3 21.25 77.17 -37.45
N PRO A 4 21.96 76.04 -37.73
CA PRO A 4 22.30 75.53 -39.05
C PRO A 4 21.31 74.47 -39.57
N PRO A 5 21.60 73.81 -40.71
CA PRO A 5 21.15 72.43 -40.89
C PRO A 5 22.24 71.42 -41.29
N LEU A 6 21.88 70.16 -41.00
CA LEU A 6 22.68 68.94 -40.91
C LEU A 6 22.60 68.08 -42.19
N LEU A 7 23.63 67.24 -42.41
CA LEU A 7 23.67 66.19 -43.43
C LEU A 7 22.70 65.02 -43.15
N PRO A 8 22.26 64.25 -44.18
CA PRO A 8 21.31 63.16 -44.01
C PRO A 8 21.97 61.86 -43.53
N THR A 9 21.28 61.18 -42.62
CA THR A 9 21.64 59.92 -41.96
C THR A 9 21.20 58.70 -42.77
N ARG A 10 22.10 57.72 -42.95
CA ARG A 10 21.80 56.38 -43.50
C ARG A 10 20.86 55.62 -42.55
N ARG A 11 19.67 55.24 -43.04
CA ARG A 11 18.81 54.26 -42.36
C ARG A 11 19.37 52.85 -42.61
N LEU A 12 20.02 52.25 -41.61
CA LEU A 12 20.26 50.81 -41.60
C LEU A 12 19.09 50.09 -40.92
N SER A 13 18.69 48.99 -41.57
CA SER A 13 17.49 48.18 -41.37
C SER A 13 17.49 47.40 -40.06
N ARG A 14 16.58 47.78 -39.15
CA ARG A 14 16.29 47.06 -37.89
C ARG A 14 15.71 45.64 -38.10
N ALA A 15 15.23 45.32 -39.31
CA ALA A 15 14.62 44.02 -39.61
C ALA A 15 15.61 42.85 -39.68
N GLY A 16 16.86 43.10 -40.09
CA GLY A 16 17.87 42.03 -40.21
C GLY A 16 18.39 41.50 -38.87
N ALA A 17 18.48 42.38 -37.86
CA ALA A 17 18.99 42.02 -36.54
C ALA A 17 18.01 41.14 -35.74
N VAL A 18 16.70 41.32 -35.91
CA VAL A 18 15.67 40.53 -35.21
C VAL A 18 15.56 39.12 -35.81
N ALA A 19 15.67 38.98 -37.14
CA ALA A 19 15.65 37.68 -37.79
C ALA A 19 16.86 36.80 -37.40
N LEU A 20 18.04 37.41 -37.27
CA LEU A 20 19.25 36.67 -36.89
C LEU A 20 19.25 36.20 -35.43
N LEU A 21 18.67 37.00 -34.50
CA LEU A 21 18.48 36.57 -33.11
C LEU A 21 17.45 35.45 -32.96
N ALA A 22 16.39 35.44 -33.77
CA ALA A 22 15.37 34.39 -33.73
C ALA A 22 15.91 33.03 -34.25
N LEU A 23 16.81 33.05 -35.23
CA LEU A 23 17.48 31.85 -35.75
C LEU A 23 18.51 31.25 -34.78
N LEU A 24 19.12 32.08 -33.90
CA LEU A 24 20.06 31.63 -32.87
C LEU A 24 19.38 31.07 -31.60
N ALA A 25 18.10 31.40 -31.36
CA ALA A 25 17.34 30.88 -30.22
C ALA A 25 16.74 29.48 -30.46
N GLY A 26 16.65 29.03 -31.71
CA GLY A 26 16.07 27.73 -32.08
C GLY A 26 16.93 26.51 -31.76
N THR A 27 18.23 26.68 -31.49
CA THR A 27 19.17 25.56 -31.25
C THR A 27 19.25 25.12 -29.78
N ALA A 28 18.58 25.82 -28.86
CA ALA A 28 18.61 25.50 -27.43
C ALA A 28 17.45 24.60 -26.95
N ALA A 29 16.54 24.21 -27.84
CA ALA A 29 15.43 23.32 -27.53
C ALA A 29 15.64 21.92 -28.14
N GLN A 30 16.80 21.32 -27.88
CA GLN A 30 16.99 19.88 -28.03
C GLN A 30 16.39 19.23 -26.78
N ALA A 31 15.11 18.88 -26.83
CA ALA A 31 14.53 17.93 -25.90
C ALA A 31 15.11 16.55 -26.22
N GLU A 32 16.32 16.26 -25.75
CA GLU A 32 16.87 14.91 -25.81
C GLU A 32 16.05 14.03 -24.87
N LEU A 33 15.27 13.11 -25.45
CA LEU A 33 14.79 11.91 -24.78
C LEU A 33 16.02 11.07 -24.41
N ARG A 34 16.66 11.42 -23.30
CA ARG A 34 17.77 10.65 -22.76
C ARG A 34 17.22 9.30 -22.28
N THR A 35 17.66 8.22 -22.92
CA THR A 35 17.38 6.86 -22.47
C THR A 35 17.92 6.70 -21.05
N LEU A 36 17.03 6.43 -20.10
CA LEU A 36 17.40 6.14 -18.73
C LEU A 36 18.14 4.79 -18.73
N PRO A 37 19.40 4.72 -18.28
CA PRO A 37 20.11 3.45 -18.19
C PRO A 37 19.42 2.52 -17.18
N ASP A 38 19.52 1.21 -17.40
CA ASP A 38 18.83 0.20 -16.56
C ASP A 38 19.20 0.28 -15.07
N ASP A 39 20.39 0.80 -14.73
CA ASP A 39 20.80 1.08 -13.34
C ASP A 39 19.98 2.21 -12.70
N ASP A 40 19.61 3.24 -13.48
CA ASP A 40 18.73 4.33 -13.02
C ASP A 40 17.27 3.85 -12.97
N LEU A 41 16.84 2.98 -13.89
CA LEU A 41 15.54 2.32 -13.83
C LEU A 41 15.45 1.38 -12.62
N GLY A 42 16.50 0.62 -12.31
CA GLY A 42 16.61 -0.25 -11.15
C GLY A 42 16.60 0.51 -9.82
N ARG A 43 16.98 1.80 -9.82
CA ARG A 43 16.77 2.67 -8.66
C ARG A 43 15.30 2.97 -8.45
N VAL A 44 14.51 3.26 -9.49
CA VAL A 44 13.08 3.60 -9.34
C VAL A 44 12.20 2.36 -9.14
N VAL A 45 12.59 1.22 -9.71
CA VAL A 45 11.92 -0.08 -9.56
C VAL A 45 12.24 -0.66 -8.18
N GLY A 46 11.45 -0.24 -7.18
CA GLY A 46 11.58 -0.66 -5.77
C GLY A 46 11.61 0.49 -4.76
N GLN A 47 11.52 1.76 -5.21
CA GLN A 47 11.50 2.92 -4.30
C GLN A 47 10.12 3.27 -3.76
N ASP A 48 9.06 2.90 -4.47
CA ASP A 48 7.70 3.13 -4.00
C ASP A 48 7.08 1.79 -3.57
N GLY A 49 6.95 1.65 -2.25
CA GLY A 49 6.14 0.58 -1.67
C GLY A 49 4.74 0.57 -2.27
N LEU A 50 4.12 -0.60 -2.30
CA LEU A 50 2.75 -0.73 -2.83
C LEU A 50 1.78 -0.04 -1.88
N SER A 51 1.03 0.96 -2.37
CA SER A 51 -0.08 1.58 -1.64
C SER A 51 -1.42 1.01 -2.12
N LEU A 52 -2.23 0.53 -1.18
CA LEU A 52 -3.55 -0.04 -1.45
C LEU A 52 -4.62 0.73 -0.68
N GLY A 53 -5.68 1.13 -1.37
CA GLY A 53 -6.92 1.64 -0.79
C GLY A 53 -8.05 0.66 -1.07
N VAL A 54 -8.68 0.10 -0.03
CA VAL A 54 -9.74 -0.90 -0.18
C VAL A 54 -10.78 -0.72 0.92
N THR A 55 -12.07 -0.80 0.56
CA THR A 55 -13.15 -1.00 1.52
C THR A 55 -13.81 -2.35 1.27
N VAL A 56 -13.86 -3.19 2.31
CA VAL A 56 -14.51 -4.50 2.28
C VAL A 56 -15.68 -4.50 3.26
N ASN A 57 -16.87 -4.83 2.77
CA ASN A 57 -18.06 -5.02 3.59
C ASN A 57 -18.38 -6.50 3.67
N VAL A 58 -18.31 -7.06 4.89
CA VAL A 58 -18.60 -8.47 5.12
C VAL A 58 -19.94 -8.59 5.84
N GLN A 59 -20.97 -8.95 5.08
CA GLN A 59 -22.33 -9.07 5.59
C GLN A 59 -22.62 -10.48 6.08
N LYS A 60 -23.48 -10.56 7.11
CA LYS A 60 -23.97 -11.83 7.63
C LYS A 60 -24.97 -12.42 6.66
N THR A 61 -24.71 -13.63 6.18
CA THR A 61 -25.58 -14.28 5.19
C THR A 61 -26.08 -15.61 5.75
N PRO A 62 -27.40 -15.75 6.01
CA PRO A 62 -27.95 -16.93 6.67
C PRO A 62 -27.87 -18.22 5.84
N SER A 63 -27.74 -18.13 4.51
CA SER A 63 -27.73 -19.31 3.63
C SER A 63 -26.40 -20.05 3.54
N ILE A 64 -25.30 -19.48 4.06
CA ILE A 64 -23.94 -20.06 3.92
C ILE A 64 -23.19 -20.16 5.27
N THR A 65 -23.89 -19.99 6.39
CA THR A 65 -23.26 -19.86 7.71
C THR A 65 -23.94 -20.70 8.79
N ARG A 66 -23.23 -20.94 9.90
CA ARG A 66 -23.61 -21.89 10.97
C ARG A 66 -24.60 -21.34 12.01
N CYS A 67 -24.90 -20.04 12.01
CA CYS A 67 -25.63 -19.35 13.09
C CYS A 67 -27.06 -19.00 12.65
N PRO A 68 -28.07 -19.13 13.55
CA PRO A 68 -29.40 -18.57 13.32
C PRO A 68 -29.31 -17.05 13.09
N GLY A 69 -29.90 -16.55 11.99
CA GLY A 69 -29.81 -15.14 11.57
C GLY A 69 -28.58 -14.80 10.70
N GLY A 70 -27.71 -15.77 10.45
CA GLY A 70 -26.49 -15.64 9.66
C GLY A 70 -25.26 -15.26 10.49
N CYS A 71 -24.15 -15.96 10.28
CA CYS A 71 -22.82 -15.54 10.71
C CYS A 71 -22.11 -14.71 9.61
N GLY A 72 -20.96 -14.16 9.96
CA GLY A 72 -20.02 -13.55 9.01
C GLY A 72 -19.25 -14.56 8.16
N ALA A 73 -18.27 -14.07 7.38
CA ALA A 73 -17.38 -14.90 6.58
C ALA A 73 -16.47 -15.79 7.43
N ARG A 74 -15.94 -16.83 6.80
CA ARG A 74 -15.05 -17.82 7.41
C ARG A 74 -13.81 -18.02 6.55
N VAL A 75 -12.64 -18.00 7.19
CA VAL A 75 -11.36 -18.40 6.61
C VAL A 75 -10.89 -19.62 7.38
N ALA A 76 -10.61 -20.72 6.67
CA ALA A 76 -10.08 -21.94 7.26
C ALA A 76 -8.68 -22.21 6.73
N ILE A 77 -7.73 -22.38 7.64
CA ILE A 77 -6.35 -22.68 7.35
C ILE A 77 -6.07 -24.09 7.88
N GLN A 78 -5.52 -24.95 7.03
CA GLN A 78 -5.07 -26.28 7.42
C GLN A 78 -3.55 -26.27 7.57
N PRO A 79 -3.02 -26.26 8.79
CA PRO A 79 -1.58 -26.37 8.99
C PRO A 79 -1.05 -27.70 8.40
N ALA A 80 0.17 -27.69 7.87
CA ALA A 80 0.79 -28.91 7.39
C ALA A 80 0.87 -29.96 8.52
N GLY A 81 0.49 -31.20 8.24
CA GLY A 81 0.50 -32.29 9.22
C GLY A 81 -0.65 -32.26 10.24
N SER A 82 -1.61 -31.34 10.16
CA SER A 82 -2.74 -31.26 11.10
C SER A 82 -3.84 -32.31 10.88
N GLY A 83 -3.70 -33.17 9.86
CA GLY A 83 -4.77 -34.08 9.43
C GLY A 83 -6.00 -33.28 9.01
N ASN A 84 -7.19 -33.63 9.50
CA ASN A 84 -8.44 -32.92 9.18
C ASN A 84 -8.74 -31.75 10.15
N ASN A 85 -7.73 -31.21 10.82
CA ASN A 85 -7.91 -30.11 11.77
C ASN A 85 -7.53 -28.78 11.15
N PHE A 86 -8.40 -27.79 11.34
CA PHE A 86 -8.30 -26.46 10.79
C PHE A 86 -8.21 -25.44 11.92
N LEU A 87 -7.35 -24.44 11.73
CA LEU A 87 -7.46 -23.18 12.45
C LEU A 87 -8.39 -22.28 11.64
N VAL A 88 -9.46 -21.80 12.24
CA VAL A 88 -10.49 -21.03 11.54
C VAL A 88 -10.68 -19.66 12.16
N LEU A 89 -10.73 -18.64 11.30
CA LEU A 89 -11.27 -17.32 11.62
C LEU A 89 -12.70 -17.31 11.11
N ASP A 90 -13.65 -17.40 12.03
CA ASP A 90 -15.07 -17.52 11.75
C ASP A 90 -15.82 -16.25 12.20
N ASN A 91 -17.09 -16.14 11.81
CA ASN A 91 -17.98 -15.04 12.17
C ASN A 91 -17.47 -13.64 11.75
N ILE A 92 -16.56 -13.54 10.77
CA ILE A 92 -15.97 -12.29 10.31
C ILE A 92 -17.06 -11.41 9.71
N SER A 93 -17.40 -10.31 10.35
CA SER A 93 -18.42 -9.38 9.84
C SER A 93 -18.06 -7.95 10.17
N GLY A 94 -18.68 -7.00 9.48
CA GLY A 94 -18.45 -5.56 9.64
C GLY A 94 -17.84 -4.93 8.39
N THR A 95 -17.43 -3.67 8.53
CA THR A 95 -16.79 -2.90 7.46
C THR A 95 -15.32 -2.71 7.79
N PHE A 96 -14.46 -3.03 6.83
CA PHE A 96 -13.01 -2.89 6.91
C PHE A 96 -12.60 -1.88 5.84
N SER A 97 -12.16 -0.70 6.24
CA SER A 97 -11.72 0.36 5.33
C SER A 97 -10.24 0.63 5.53
N PHE A 98 -9.51 0.64 4.45
CA PHE A 98 -8.08 0.88 4.40
C PHE A 98 -7.87 2.07 3.48
N ASP A 99 -7.54 3.22 4.06
CA ASP A 99 -7.12 4.40 3.34
C ASP A 99 -5.60 4.51 3.48
N GLU A 100 -4.91 4.11 2.40
CA GLU A 100 -3.45 4.05 2.27
C GLU A 100 -2.78 3.04 3.23
N VAL A 101 -2.72 1.78 2.75
CA VAL A 101 -1.86 0.74 3.34
C VAL A 101 -0.60 0.61 2.49
N THR A 102 0.56 0.79 3.09
CA THR A 102 1.86 0.63 2.42
C THR A 102 2.49 -0.71 2.78
N VAL A 103 3.11 -1.37 1.82
CA VAL A 103 3.89 -2.59 2.04
C VAL A 103 5.33 -2.35 1.65
N ASP A 104 6.25 -2.56 2.59
CA ASP A 104 7.68 -2.27 2.45
C ASP A 104 8.54 -3.34 3.14
N ILE A 105 9.81 -3.45 2.74
CA ILE A 105 10.81 -4.31 3.37
C ILE A 105 11.87 -3.41 4.01
N LEU A 106 11.88 -3.33 5.34
CA LEU A 106 12.88 -2.57 6.10
C LEU A 106 13.93 -3.51 6.70
N SER A 107 15.21 -3.12 6.64
CA SER A 107 16.25 -3.69 7.51
C SER A 107 16.18 -3.11 8.93
N ILE A 108 16.00 -3.97 9.93
CA ILE A 108 16.12 -3.61 11.35
C ILE A 108 17.48 -4.09 11.85
N ASN A 109 18.38 -3.15 12.10
CA ASN A 109 19.75 -3.37 12.57
C ASN A 109 20.12 -2.55 13.83
N SER A 110 19.15 -1.84 14.40
CA SER A 110 19.30 -1.00 15.59
C SER A 110 17.91 -0.73 16.23
N GLY A 111 17.88 -0.12 17.41
CA GLY A 111 16.63 0.16 18.15
C GLY A 111 16.18 -0.98 19.06
N PHE A 112 14.95 -0.90 19.57
CA PHE A 112 14.34 -1.89 20.48
C PHE A 112 15.20 -2.20 21.73
N GLY A 113 15.77 -1.17 22.36
CA GLY A 113 16.64 -1.37 23.54
C GLY A 113 17.98 -2.05 23.25
N GLY A 114 18.37 -2.19 21.97
CA GLY A 114 19.58 -2.89 21.53
C GLY A 114 19.28 -4.17 20.75
N ASP A 115 18.08 -4.73 20.89
CA ASP A 115 17.69 -6.00 20.25
C ASP A 115 17.71 -5.93 18.72
N GLY A 116 17.46 -4.74 18.14
CA GLY A 116 17.54 -4.54 16.71
C GLY A 116 18.92 -4.86 16.13
N ALA A 117 20.00 -4.61 16.89
CA ALA A 117 21.36 -4.93 16.47
C ALA A 117 21.64 -6.44 16.51
N ALA A 118 21.05 -7.16 17.48
CA ALA A 118 21.13 -8.61 17.53
C ALA A 118 20.29 -9.28 16.43
N PHE A 119 19.15 -8.68 16.07
CA PHE A 119 18.27 -9.19 15.01
C PHE A 119 18.89 -9.02 13.62
N ASN A 120 19.32 -7.79 13.27
CA ASN A 120 20.01 -7.41 12.03
C ASN A 120 19.49 -8.10 10.76
N ARG A 121 18.18 -7.98 10.49
CA ARG A 121 17.48 -8.70 9.42
C ARG A 121 16.38 -7.86 8.79
N GLN A 122 15.94 -8.30 7.61
CA GLN A 122 14.81 -7.72 6.91
C GLN A 122 13.49 -8.08 7.60
N VAL A 123 12.57 -7.13 7.60
CA VAL A 123 11.24 -7.21 8.18
C VAL A 123 10.24 -6.69 7.17
N LEU A 124 9.14 -7.41 6.99
CA LEU A 124 8.01 -6.92 6.22
C LEU A 124 7.27 -5.89 7.06
N ARG A 125 7.24 -4.64 6.61
CA ARG A 125 6.47 -3.56 7.21
C ARG A 125 5.19 -3.36 6.45
N VAL A 126 4.09 -3.31 7.19
CA VAL A 126 2.80 -2.85 6.70
C VAL A 126 2.50 -1.53 7.40
N GLY A 127 2.55 -0.42 6.66
CA GLY A 127 2.14 0.89 7.13
C GLY A 127 0.64 1.05 7.02
N LEU A 128 0.02 1.55 8.08
CA LEU A 128 -1.42 1.77 8.21
C LEU A 128 -1.62 3.26 8.47
N LYS A 129 -2.03 4.03 7.46
CA LYS A 129 -2.22 5.48 7.63
C LYS A 129 -3.57 5.83 8.21
N ASP A 130 -4.65 5.35 7.59
CA ASP A 130 -5.99 5.47 8.13
C ASP A 130 -6.79 4.19 7.88
N VAL A 131 -6.83 3.33 8.88
CA VAL A 131 -7.56 2.06 8.82
C VAL A 131 -8.73 2.08 9.78
N ASN A 132 -9.92 1.85 9.26
CA ASN A 132 -11.17 1.97 9.98
C ASN A 132 -11.91 0.64 9.98
N PHE A 133 -12.17 0.10 11.17
CA PHE A 133 -12.98 -1.09 11.37
C PHE A 133 -14.29 -0.69 12.04
N ASN A 134 -15.41 -0.85 11.35
CA ASN A 134 -16.72 -0.49 11.90
C ASN A 134 -17.58 -1.74 12.14
N GLY A 135 -18.03 -1.89 13.38
CA GLY A 135 -18.99 -2.94 13.76
C GLY A 135 -18.42 -4.35 13.55
N VAL A 136 -17.11 -4.52 13.77
CA VAL A 136 -16.42 -5.78 13.45
C VAL A 136 -16.66 -6.86 14.50
N SER A 137 -16.87 -8.08 14.04
CA SER A 137 -16.92 -9.28 14.87
C SER A 137 -16.09 -10.37 14.22
N MET A 138 -15.35 -11.14 15.01
CA MET A 138 -14.62 -12.32 14.55
C MET A 138 -14.37 -13.32 15.69
N THR A 139 -14.20 -14.59 15.34
CA THR A 139 -13.92 -15.68 16.27
C THR A 139 -12.78 -16.53 15.74
N LEU A 140 -11.68 -16.64 16.49
CA LEU A 140 -10.65 -17.64 16.26
C LEU A 140 -11.06 -18.96 16.91
N ALA A 141 -11.00 -20.05 16.17
CA ALA A 141 -11.43 -21.37 16.63
C ALA A 141 -10.62 -22.51 16.00
N GLY A 142 -10.67 -23.70 16.62
CA GLY A 142 -10.23 -24.95 16.01
C GLY A 142 -11.44 -25.73 15.49
N ALA A 143 -11.37 -26.29 14.27
CA ALA A 143 -12.47 -27.04 13.67
C ALA A 143 -12.01 -28.32 12.96
N ASN A 144 -12.88 -29.33 12.90
CA ASN A 144 -12.62 -30.59 12.17
C ASN A 144 -13.06 -30.57 10.69
N LYS A 145 -13.54 -29.40 10.20
CA LYS A 145 -13.98 -29.16 8.82
C LYS A 145 -13.65 -27.73 8.41
N ALA A 146 -13.38 -27.56 7.11
CA ALA A 146 -13.10 -26.26 6.53
C ALA A 146 -14.37 -25.40 6.41
N ARG A 147 -15.47 -25.97 5.92
CA ARG A 147 -16.72 -25.24 5.66
C ARG A 147 -17.68 -25.35 6.84
N SER A 148 -18.41 -24.26 7.08
CA SER A 148 -19.46 -24.16 8.11
C SER A 148 -20.66 -25.07 7.84
N THR A 149 -20.88 -25.46 6.58
CA THR A 149 -22.02 -26.24 6.11
C THR A 149 -21.73 -27.75 6.02
N ASP A 150 -20.49 -28.18 6.26
CA ASP A 150 -20.12 -29.59 6.13
C ASP A 150 -20.75 -30.41 7.28
N ALA A 151 -21.37 -31.54 6.93
CA ALA A 151 -21.99 -32.43 7.90
C ALA A 151 -20.97 -32.93 8.94
N GLY A 152 -21.37 -32.96 10.22
CA GLY A 152 -20.50 -33.38 11.32
C GLY A 152 -19.40 -32.37 11.69
N LEU A 153 -19.57 -31.09 11.35
CA LEU A 153 -18.74 -30.02 11.86
C LEU A 153 -18.74 -30.01 13.40
N VAL A 154 -17.55 -30.02 13.97
CA VAL A 154 -17.25 -29.79 15.37
C VAL A 154 -16.22 -28.68 15.43
N GLN A 155 -16.53 -27.65 16.21
CA GLN A 155 -15.68 -26.48 16.37
C GLN A 155 -15.60 -26.07 17.84
N THR A 156 -14.41 -25.68 18.26
CA THR A 156 -14.12 -25.12 19.58
C THR A 156 -13.62 -23.70 19.41
N ASP A 157 -14.40 -22.73 19.88
CA ASP A 157 -14.02 -21.33 19.85
C ASP A 157 -12.93 -21.06 20.89
N LEU A 158 -11.84 -20.43 20.47
CA LEU A 158 -10.65 -20.15 21.30
C LEU A 158 -10.65 -18.70 21.79
N LEU A 159 -10.99 -17.78 20.89
CA LEU A 159 -11.05 -16.35 21.18
C LEU A 159 -12.12 -15.70 20.31
N SER A 160 -12.97 -14.87 20.90
CA SER A 160 -13.90 -14.03 20.16
C SER A 160 -13.65 -12.56 20.47
N ALA A 161 -13.67 -11.75 19.42
CA ALA A 161 -13.52 -10.30 19.50
C ALA A 161 -14.69 -9.62 18.82
N ARG A 162 -15.22 -8.57 19.45
CA ARG A 162 -16.29 -7.73 18.93
C ARG A 162 -15.99 -6.27 19.25
N VAL A 163 -16.18 -5.42 18.25
CA VAL A 163 -16.08 -3.97 18.36
C VAL A 163 -17.42 -3.37 17.96
N ASP A 164 -18.15 -2.87 18.95
CA ASP A 164 -19.41 -2.15 18.78
C ASP A 164 -19.13 -0.66 18.55
N GLY A 165 -18.56 -0.32 17.40
CA GLY A 165 -18.18 1.04 17.04
C GLY A 165 -17.15 1.10 15.92
N VAL A 166 -16.58 2.28 15.71
CA VAL A 166 -15.47 2.49 14.77
C VAL A 166 -14.15 2.43 15.52
N LEU A 167 -13.29 1.49 15.14
CA LEU A 167 -11.90 1.41 15.57
C LEU A 167 -11.02 2.01 14.47
N HIS A 168 -10.39 3.13 14.79
CA HIS A 168 -9.37 3.78 13.97
C HIS A 168 -8.00 3.21 14.35
N VAL A 169 -7.24 2.73 13.37
CA VAL A 169 -5.90 2.16 13.53
C VAL A 169 -4.93 2.91 12.64
N GLN A 170 -3.83 3.37 13.24
CA GLN A 170 -2.74 4.07 12.57
C GLN A 170 -1.40 3.56 13.11
N GLY A 171 -0.39 3.46 12.25
CA GLY A 171 0.97 3.07 12.63
C GLY A 171 1.57 2.02 11.71
N ASN A 172 2.48 1.21 12.24
CA ASN A 172 3.20 0.20 11.46
C ASN A 172 3.07 -1.17 12.11
N LEU A 173 2.70 -2.18 11.32
CA LEU A 173 2.84 -3.58 11.68
C LEU A 173 4.13 -4.12 11.08
N ASN A 174 5.04 -4.57 11.94
CA ASN A 174 6.31 -5.17 11.55
C ASN A 174 6.20 -6.71 11.70
N LEU A 175 6.24 -7.43 10.58
CA LEU A 175 6.20 -8.89 10.57
C LEU A 175 7.62 -9.45 10.51
N PHE A 176 8.03 -10.05 11.62
CA PHE A 176 9.34 -10.68 11.77
C PHE A 176 9.28 -12.10 11.23
N GLN A 177 10.19 -12.41 10.32
CA GLN A 177 10.35 -13.79 9.87
C GLN A 177 10.97 -14.62 10.99
N VAL A 178 10.32 -15.72 11.36
CA VAL A 178 10.93 -16.75 12.21
C VAL A 178 11.68 -17.74 11.33
N PRO A 179 12.89 -18.17 11.70
CA PRO A 179 13.63 -19.19 10.95
C PRO A 179 12.78 -20.45 10.78
N ALA A 180 12.80 -21.04 9.57
CA ALA A 180 12.24 -22.35 9.36
C ALA A 180 12.97 -23.34 10.28
N ARG A 181 12.21 -24.10 11.09
CA ARG A 181 12.75 -25.22 11.88
C ARG A 181 12.92 -26.45 11.00
#